data_AF-A0A7V3VVX5-F1
#
_entry.id   AF-A0A7V3VVX5-F1
#
_cell.length_a   1.000
_cell.length_b   1.000
_cell.length_c   1.000
_cell.angle_alpha   90.00
_cell.angle_beta   90.00
_cell.angle_gamma   90.00
#
_symmetry.space_group_name_H-M   'P 1'
#
loop_
_entity.id
_entity.type
_entity.pdbx_description
1 polymer ?
#
loop_
_entity_poly.entity_id
_entity_poly.type
_entity_poly.pdbx_seq_one_letter_code
_entity_poly.pdbx_strand_id
1 'polypeptide(L)'
;MKKKLFFFLLFFLLHTPLFSQLIVEKDKDFIVSSPNIPTSLAITRKIGPIKIKEKNFQIYTEKGIVKTIIRENIVYLYSTSITNEGDIFVIIKKDKEEITNFFRIIISTEDSDKDGFPDVVELGNNKSFREWFCVIAESQFYYPSDIWYDIHKDCGGLVEFAYREALKRHDKRWASKYKFLSDFSIPDERNYYYPSVPIIGEKIFRIKEGEFKKESIDRDFSVTASGSVIRNYCMEFVSKDIKNLQKGDILFFFKSDNLKMPSHAMIYIGPENPEKEEGFLIYHTGPSQKTKGFIKKVKLRDLLKHPDPSWRPVPENTDFLGIYCWKILR
;
A
#
# COMPACT_ATOMS: atom_id res chain seq x y z
N MET A 1 -22.01 -7.05 -99.72
CA MET A 1 -21.56 -8.02 -98.70
C MET A 1 -20.90 -7.28 -97.53
N LYS A 2 -21.60 -7.10 -96.41
CA LYS A 2 -20.99 -6.66 -95.14
C LYS A 2 -21.62 -7.48 -94.01
N LYS A 3 -20.85 -8.40 -93.43
CA LYS A 3 -21.22 -9.19 -92.24
C LYS A 3 -21.17 -8.25 -91.03
N LYS A 4 -22.27 -8.15 -90.27
CA LYS A 4 -22.25 -7.57 -88.91
C LYS A 4 -21.86 -8.67 -87.92
N LEU A 5 -20.76 -8.45 -87.22
CA LEU A 5 -20.26 -9.30 -86.15
C LEU A 5 -20.95 -8.87 -84.83
N PHE A 6 -21.69 -9.79 -84.20
CA PHE A 6 -22.28 -9.59 -82.88
C PHE A 6 -21.19 -9.83 -81.83
N PHE A 7 -20.79 -8.80 -81.08
CA PHE A 7 -19.94 -8.97 -79.89
C PHE A 7 -20.86 -9.14 -78.67
N PHE A 8 -20.87 -10.34 -78.09
CA PHE A 8 -21.42 -10.59 -76.76
C PHE A 8 -20.46 -9.98 -75.73
N LEU A 9 -20.91 -8.95 -75.00
CA LEU A 9 -20.18 -8.45 -73.83
C LEU A 9 -20.47 -9.39 -72.65
N LEU A 10 -19.52 -10.25 -72.31
CA LEU A 10 -19.58 -11.08 -71.11
C LEU A 10 -19.17 -10.22 -69.91
N PHE A 11 -20.13 -9.82 -69.07
CA PHE A 11 -19.86 -9.13 -67.81
C PHE A 11 -19.23 -10.14 -66.82
N PHE A 12 -17.90 -10.09 -66.65
CA PHE A 12 -17.23 -10.74 -65.54
C PHE A 12 -17.48 -9.92 -64.27
N LEU A 13 -18.44 -10.37 -63.44
CA LEU A 13 -18.54 -9.95 -62.05
C LEU A 13 -17.30 -10.46 -61.31
N LEU A 14 -16.31 -9.59 -61.12
CA LEU A 14 -15.21 -9.80 -60.19
C LEU A 14 -15.80 -9.95 -58.78
N HIS A 15 -16.03 -11.18 -58.34
CA HIS A 15 -16.19 -11.50 -56.92
C HIS A 15 -14.84 -11.25 -56.24
N THR A 16 -14.63 -10.03 -55.75
CA THR A 16 -13.62 -9.81 -54.73
C THR A 16 -14.03 -10.61 -53.50
N PRO A 17 -13.21 -11.57 -53.02
CA PRO A 17 -13.54 -12.26 -51.78
C PRO A 17 -13.67 -11.20 -50.69
N LEU A 18 -14.82 -11.15 -50.01
CA LEU A 18 -14.97 -10.30 -48.83
C LEU A 18 -13.92 -10.74 -47.81
N PHE A 19 -12.85 -9.96 -47.71
CA PHE A 19 -11.84 -10.16 -46.68
C PHE A 19 -12.53 -10.00 -45.32
N SER A 20 -12.58 -11.11 -44.59
CA SER A 20 -13.02 -11.12 -43.21
C SER A 20 -11.79 -11.19 -42.31
N GLN A 21 -11.72 -10.27 -41.35
CA GLN A 21 -10.59 -10.20 -40.43
C GLN A 21 -11.10 -9.98 -39.00
N LEU A 22 -10.55 -10.74 -38.06
CA LEU A 22 -10.70 -10.50 -36.63
C LEU A 22 -9.98 -9.20 -36.25
N ILE A 23 -10.59 -8.38 -35.40
CA ILE A 23 -10.04 -7.13 -34.91
C ILE A 23 -10.21 -7.10 -33.39
N VAL A 24 -9.15 -6.67 -32.70
CA VAL A 24 -9.17 -6.40 -31.27
C VAL A 24 -8.92 -4.91 -31.07
N GLU A 25 -9.88 -4.22 -30.50
CA GLU A 25 -9.78 -2.80 -30.14
C GLU A 25 -9.64 -2.68 -28.63
N LYS A 26 -8.58 -2.02 -28.18
CA LYS A 26 -8.30 -1.79 -26.76
C LYS A 26 -8.82 -0.42 -26.34
N ASP A 27 -9.35 -0.31 -25.13
CA ASP A 27 -9.61 1.01 -24.53
C ASP A 27 -8.33 1.71 -24.05
N LYS A 28 -7.33 0.94 -23.60
CA LYS A 28 -5.99 1.41 -23.18
C LYS A 28 -4.94 0.32 -23.41
N ASP A 29 -3.68 0.73 -23.54
CA ASP A 29 -2.53 -0.17 -23.83
C ASP A 29 -1.86 -0.78 -22.59
N PHE A 30 -2.43 -0.55 -21.40
CA PHE A 30 -1.91 -1.06 -20.13
C PHE A 30 -3.00 -1.73 -19.31
N ILE A 31 -2.61 -2.53 -18.34
CA ILE A 31 -3.49 -3.07 -17.30
C ILE A 31 -3.10 -2.39 -15.99
N VAL A 32 -4.09 -1.90 -15.25
CA VAL A 32 -3.82 -1.37 -13.91
C VAL A 32 -3.66 -2.55 -12.96
N SER A 33 -2.67 -2.52 -12.07
CA SER A 33 -2.50 -3.50 -11.00
C SER A 33 -3.62 -3.33 -9.97
N SER A 34 -4.83 -3.71 -10.34
CA SER A 34 -6.01 -3.62 -9.51
C SER A 34 -6.99 -4.73 -9.90
N PRO A 35 -7.56 -5.44 -8.90
CA PRO A 35 -8.62 -6.40 -9.15
C PRO A 35 -9.95 -5.75 -9.54
N ASN A 36 -10.06 -4.42 -9.42
CA ASN A 36 -11.31 -3.68 -9.59
C ASN A 36 -11.33 -2.82 -10.86
N ILE A 37 -10.17 -2.50 -11.45
CA ILE A 37 -10.06 -1.62 -12.62
C ILE A 37 -9.72 -2.46 -13.86
N PRO A 38 -10.69 -2.69 -14.76
CA PRO A 38 -10.42 -3.47 -15.96
C PRO A 38 -9.71 -2.66 -17.04
N THR A 39 -9.04 -3.38 -17.92
CA THR A 39 -8.78 -2.99 -19.32
C THR A 39 -9.74 -3.75 -20.21
N SER A 40 -10.38 -3.08 -21.15
CA SER A 40 -11.39 -3.70 -22.01
C SER A 40 -10.92 -3.87 -23.46
N LEU A 41 -11.24 -5.03 -24.03
CA LEU A 41 -10.99 -5.39 -25.43
C LEU A 41 -12.31 -5.63 -26.13
N ALA A 42 -12.62 -4.84 -27.15
CA ALA A 42 -13.73 -5.10 -28.06
C ALA A 42 -13.26 -6.01 -29.20
N ILE A 43 -13.84 -7.20 -29.28
CA ILE A 43 -13.55 -8.18 -30.33
C ILE A 43 -14.60 -8.02 -31.42
N THR A 44 -14.16 -7.70 -32.63
CA THR A 44 -15.06 -7.54 -33.78
C THR A 44 -14.52 -8.28 -34.99
N ARG A 45 -15.41 -8.59 -35.92
CA ARG A 45 -15.07 -9.12 -37.23
C ARG A 45 -15.38 -8.05 -38.27
N LYS A 46 -14.35 -7.63 -39.00
CA LYS A 46 -14.50 -6.73 -40.14
C LYS A 46 -14.81 -7.56 -41.37
N ILE A 47 -15.86 -7.20 -42.09
CA ILE A 47 -16.32 -7.83 -43.34
C ILE A 47 -16.55 -6.68 -44.34
N GLY A 48 -15.55 -6.45 -45.20
CA GLY A 48 -15.52 -5.24 -46.04
C GLY A 48 -15.50 -3.95 -45.18
N PRO A 49 -16.46 -3.01 -45.35
CA PRO A 49 -16.52 -1.79 -44.54
C PRO A 49 -17.23 -1.98 -43.18
N ILE A 50 -17.87 -3.13 -42.93
CA ILE A 50 -18.72 -3.35 -41.75
C ILE A 50 -17.92 -4.03 -40.64
N LYS A 51 -18.07 -3.59 -39.40
CA LYS A 51 -17.62 -4.30 -38.19
C LYS A 51 -18.81 -4.93 -37.49
N ILE A 52 -18.71 -6.22 -37.19
CA ILE A 52 -19.74 -6.98 -36.48
C ILE A 52 -19.14 -7.51 -35.18
N LYS A 53 -19.94 -7.55 -34.11
CA LYS A 53 -19.53 -8.13 -32.82
C LYS A 53 -19.14 -9.60 -33.02
N GLU A 54 -17.92 -9.96 -32.62
CA GLU A 54 -17.46 -11.35 -32.68
C GLU A 54 -17.76 -12.08 -31.36
N LYS A 55 -18.22 -13.33 -31.44
CA LYS A 55 -18.57 -14.17 -30.28
C LYS A 55 -17.86 -15.52 -30.40
N ASN A 56 -17.85 -16.30 -29.31
CA ASN A 56 -17.28 -17.66 -29.29
C ASN A 56 -15.79 -17.72 -29.67
N PHE A 57 -15.02 -16.67 -29.34
CA PHE A 57 -13.56 -16.68 -29.42
C PHE A 57 -12.97 -17.26 -28.13
N GLN A 58 -11.72 -17.70 -28.20
CA GLN A 58 -10.93 -18.14 -27.05
C GLN A 58 -9.95 -17.05 -26.64
N ILE A 59 -9.71 -16.92 -25.34
CA ILE A 59 -8.71 -16.02 -24.78
C ILE A 59 -7.68 -16.79 -23.97
N TYR A 60 -6.42 -16.42 -24.15
CA TYR A 60 -5.30 -16.94 -23.39
C TYR A 60 -4.55 -15.77 -22.76
N THR A 61 -4.35 -15.83 -21.45
CA THR A 61 -3.61 -14.87 -20.64
C THR A 61 -2.64 -15.60 -19.71
N GLU A 62 -1.74 -14.85 -19.09
CA GLU A 62 -0.86 -15.39 -18.06
C GLU A 62 -1.66 -15.77 -16.80
N LYS A 63 -1.67 -17.07 -16.50
CA LYS A 63 -2.43 -17.65 -15.39
C LYS A 63 -1.95 -17.08 -14.06
N GLY A 64 -2.89 -16.71 -13.19
CA GLY A 64 -2.58 -16.19 -11.87
C GLY A 64 -2.24 -14.69 -11.84
N ILE A 65 -1.95 -14.06 -12.98
CA ILE A 65 -1.65 -12.61 -13.08
C ILE A 65 -2.85 -11.82 -13.60
N VAL A 66 -3.55 -12.33 -14.62
CA VAL A 66 -4.72 -11.65 -15.20
C VAL A 66 -5.95 -12.56 -15.13
N LYS A 67 -7.00 -12.03 -14.50
CA LYS A 67 -8.35 -12.58 -14.54
C LYS A 67 -9.12 -11.97 -15.70
N THR A 68 -9.87 -12.80 -16.42
CA THR A 68 -10.66 -12.36 -17.57
C THR A 68 -12.15 -12.56 -17.32
N ILE A 69 -12.97 -11.59 -17.74
CA ILE A 69 -14.44 -11.69 -17.75
C ILE A 69 -14.90 -11.33 -19.15
N ILE A 70 -15.68 -12.20 -19.79
CA ILE A 70 -16.21 -11.95 -21.14
C ILE A 70 -17.68 -11.60 -21.04
N ARG A 71 -18.09 -10.49 -21.68
CA ARG A 71 -19.50 -10.12 -21.86
C ARG A 71 -19.74 -9.82 -23.34
N GLU A 72 -20.53 -10.66 -23.99
CA GLU A 72 -20.75 -10.64 -25.45
C GLU A 72 -19.42 -10.70 -26.24
N ASN A 73 -19.02 -9.56 -26.82
CA ASN A 73 -17.81 -9.39 -27.61
C ASN A 73 -16.75 -8.57 -26.89
N ILE A 74 -16.97 -8.23 -25.62
CA ILE A 74 -16.05 -7.45 -24.81
C ILE A 74 -15.35 -8.38 -23.82
N VAL A 75 -14.03 -8.30 -23.77
CA VAL A 75 -13.19 -8.94 -22.75
C VAL A 75 -12.76 -7.88 -21.76
N TYR A 76 -13.00 -8.11 -20.48
CA TYR A 76 -12.45 -7.31 -19.39
C TYR A 76 -11.28 -8.07 -18.77
N LEU A 77 -10.12 -7.42 -18.73
CA LEU A 77 -8.87 -7.91 -18.14
C LEU A 77 -8.65 -7.22 -16.80
N TYR A 78 -8.52 -7.98 -15.72
CA TYR A 78 -8.23 -7.48 -14.39
C TYR A 78 -6.89 -8.05 -13.92
N SER A 79 -6.01 -7.22 -13.37
CA SER A 79 -4.88 -7.75 -12.62
C SER A 79 -5.39 -8.46 -11.36
N THR A 80 -4.85 -9.64 -11.04
CA THR A 80 -5.25 -10.41 -9.85
C THR A 80 -4.73 -9.82 -8.55
N SER A 81 -3.65 -9.03 -8.61
CA SER A 81 -3.01 -8.40 -7.47
C SER A 81 -2.75 -6.92 -7.72
N ILE A 82 -2.75 -6.14 -6.64
CA ILE A 82 -2.34 -4.74 -6.63
C ILE A 82 -0.83 -4.56 -6.85
N THR A 83 -0.05 -5.63 -6.70
CA THR A 83 1.41 -5.61 -6.83
C THR A 83 1.93 -6.24 -8.12
N ASN A 84 1.06 -6.74 -9.00
CA ASN A 84 1.51 -7.23 -10.29
C ASN A 84 2.10 -6.08 -11.11
N GLU A 85 3.23 -6.34 -11.75
CA GLU A 85 3.87 -5.43 -12.69
C GLU A 85 4.55 -6.23 -13.80
N GLY A 86 4.87 -5.56 -14.90
CA GLY A 86 5.61 -6.16 -16.01
C GLY A 86 4.79 -6.31 -17.27
N ASP A 87 5.32 -7.06 -18.22
CA ASP A 87 4.79 -7.15 -19.57
C ASP A 87 4.12 -8.50 -19.79
N ILE A 88 2.93 -8.49 -20.39
CA ILE A 88 2.16 -9.69 -20.67
C ILE A 88 1.65 -9.71 -22.12
N PHE A 89 1.33 -10.92 -22.58
CA PHE A 89 0.64 -11.13 -23.83
C PHE A 89 -0.77 -11.68 -23.58
N VAL A 90 -1.73 -11.12 -24.30
CA VAL A 90 -3.12 -11.57 -24.34
C VAL A 90 -3.42 -12.03 -25.76
N ILE A 91 -3.70 -13.32 -25.91
CA ILE A 91 -3.91 -13.95 -27.21
C ILE A 91 -5.41 -14.22 -27.39
N ILE A 92 -5.99 -13.69 -28.46
CA ILE A 92 -7.36 -13.97 -28.88
C ILE A 92 -7.31 -14.91 -30.08
N LYS A 93 -7.97 -16.07 -29.99
CA LYS A 93 -8.07 -17.03 -31.08
C LYS A 93 -9.51 -17.22 -31.52
N LYS A 94 -9.75 -17.18 -32.83
CA LYS A 94 -11.02 -17.56 -33.45
C LYS A 94 -10.74 -18.26 -34.77
N ASP A 95 -11.23 -19.49 -34.89
CA ASP A 95 -11.02 -20.34 -36.06
C ASP A 95 -9.51 -20.51 -36.37
N LYS A 96 -9.00 -19.93 -37.47
CA LYS A 96 -7.57 -19.96 -37.82
C LYS A 96 -6.83 -18.65 -37.52
N GLU A 97 -7.54 -17.65 -37.03
CA GLU A 97 -6.97 -16.34 -36.73
C GLU A 97 -6.52 -16.27 -35.26
N GLU A 98 -5.34 -15.72 -35.07
CA GLU A 98 -4.72 -15.49 -33.78
C GLU A 98 -4.22 -14.04 -33.72
N ILE A 99 -4.67 -13.30 -32.72
CA ILE A 99 -4.26 -11.91 -32.48
C ILE A 99 -3.61 -11.83 -31.10
N THR A 100 -2.32 -11.53 -31.11
CA THR A 100 -1.53 -11.30 -29.90
C THR A 100 -1.53 -9.83 -29.56
N ASN A 101 -1.97 -9.50 -28.35
CA ASN A 101 -2.00 -8.15 -27.81
C ASN A 101 -1.00 -8.04 -26.67
N PHE A 102 -0.09 -7.07 -26.78
CA PHE A 102 0.82 -6.73 -25.70
C PHE A 102 0.18 -5.75 -24.73
N PHE A 103 0.41 -5.96 -23.43
CA PHE A 103 0.05 -5.05 -22.34
C PHE A 103 1.21 -4.94 -21.35
N ARG A 104 1.41 -3.73 -20.84
CA ARG A 104 2.18 -3.51 -19.62
C ARG A 104 1.24 -3.40 -18.44
N ILE A 105 1.48 -4.15 -17.38
CA ILE A 105 0.83 -3.97 -16.08
C ILE A 105 1.53 -2.81 -15.38
N ILE A 106 0.79 -1.77 -15.06
CA ILE A 106 1.27 -0.58 -14.34
C ILE A 106 0.72 -0.58 -12.93
N ILE A 107 1.56 -0.13 -11.99
CA ILE A 107 1.15 -0.02 -10.59
C ILE A 107 0.00 1.00 -10.45
N SER A 108 -1.09 0.57 -9.79
CA SER A 108 -2.25 1.41 -9.48
C SER A 108 -1.87 2.56 -8.55
N THR A 109 -2.37 3.76 -8.85
CA THR A 109 -2.18 4.96 -8.01
C THR A 109 -3.47 5.36 -7.29
N GLU A 110 -4.45 4.47 -7.23
CA GLU A 110 -5.70 4.72 -6.51
C GLU A 110 -5.42 4.91 -5.02
N ASP A 111 -6.20 5.78 -4.41
CA ASP A 111 -6.29 6.10 -2.98
C ASP A 111 -7.78 6.12 -2.69
N SER A 112 -8.33 4.93 -2.48
CA SER A 112 -9.77 4.66 -2.48
C SER A 112 -10.47 5.26 -1.27
N ASP A 113 -9.78 5.31 -0.12
CA ASP A 113 -10.29 5.88 1.12
C ASP A 113 -9.91 7.35 1.32
N LYS A 114 -9.06 7.90 0.43
CA LYS A 114 -8.62 9.30 0.41
C LYS A 114 -7.83 9.70 1.65
N ASP A 115 -7.20 8.73 2.31
CA ASP A 115 -6.37 8.99 3.48
C ASP A 115 -4.98 9.55 3.09
N GLY A 116 -4.67 9.48 1.79
CA GLY A 116 -3.46 10.00 1.20
C GLY A 116 -2.37 8.96 0.93
N PHE A 117 -2.55 7.71 1.31
CA PHE A 117 -1.70 6.62 0.85
C PHE A 117 -2.36 5.95 -0.35
N PRO A 118 -1.60 5.60 -1.41
CA PRO A 118 -2.18 4.81 -2.48
C PRO A 118 -2.41 3.39 -1.99
N ASP A 119 -3.55 2.76 -2.32
CA ASP A 119 -3.98 1.44 -1.83
C ASP A 119 -2.87 0.36 -1.94
N VAL A 120 -1.99 0.47 -2.93
CA VAL A 120 -0.88 -0.48 -3.16
C VAL A 120 0.20 -0.46 -2.06
N VAL A 121 0.29 0.61 -1.26
CA VAL A 121 1.21 0.71 -0.11
C VAL A 121 0.53 0.38 1.22
N GLU A 122 -0.76 0.05 1.19
CA GLU A 122 -1.46 -0.39 2.38
C GLU A 122 -1.21 -1.89 2.58
N LEU A 123 -1.00 -2.26 3.84
CA LEU A 123 -0.81 -3.64 4.27
C LEU A 123 -2.12 -4.29 4.71
N GLY A 124 -3.22 -3.53 4.80
CA GLY A 124 -4.45 -4.00 5.44
C GLY A 124 -4.23 -4.32 6.92
N ASN A 125 -5.13 -5.14 7.47
CA ASN A 125 -4.98 -5.67 8.82
C ASN A 125 -3.79 -6.66 8.93
N ASN A 126 -2.58 -6.12 9.02
CA ASN A 126 -1.33 -6.88 9.01
C ASN A 126 -0.79 -7.07 10.43
N LYS A 127 -1.10 -8.23 11.02
CA LYS A 127 -0.64 -8.61 12.37
C LYS A 127 0.88 -8.70 12.47
N SER A 128 1.55 -9.26 11.45
CA SER A 128 3.01 -9.37 11.41
C SER A 128 3.69 -8.01 11.51
N PHE A 129 3.21 -7.00 10.78
CA PHE A 129 3.73 -5.64 10.87
C PHE A 129 3.59 -5.08 12.29
N ARG A 130 2.41 -5.20 12.91
CA ARG A 130 2.17 -4.74 14.29
C ARG A 130 3.11 -5.42 15.29
N GLU A 131 3.33 -6.72 15.12
CA GLU A 131 4.23 -7.50 15.98
C GLU A 131 5.69 -7.08 15.82
N TRP A 132 6.19 -6.99 14.58
CA TRP A 132 7.54 -6.51 14.31
C TRP A 132 7.75 -5.09 14.83
N PHE A 133 6.81 -4.18 14.58
CA PHE A 133 6.84 -2.81 15.10
C PHE A 133 7.01 -2.78 16.63
N CYS A 134 6.25 -3.63 17.35
CA CYS A 134 6.34 -3.72 18.80
C CYS A 134 7.65 -4.34 19.29
N VAL A 135 8.11 -5.45 18.69
CA VAL A 135 9.35 -6.12 19.08
C VAL A 135 10.56 -5.21 18.86
N ILE A 136 10.57 -4.48 17.74
CA ILE A 136 11.64 -3.53 17.42
C ILE A 136 11.64 -2.34 18.39
N ALA A 137 10.47 -1.82 18.76
CA ALA A 137 10.37 -0.76 19.75
C ALA A 137 10.84 -1.26 21.14
N GLU A 138 10.38 -2.44 21.55
CA GLU A 138 10.75 -3.06 22.82
C GLU A 138 12.25 -3.36 22.91
N SER A 139 12.88 -3.81 21.82
CA SER A 139 14.31 -4.10 21.85
C SER A 139 15.15 -2.88 22.21
N GLN A 140 14.69 -1.67 21.86
CA GLN A 140 15.39 -0.44 22.20
C GLN A 140 15.40 -0.15 23.70
N PHE A 141 14.47 -0.72 24.48
CA PHE A 141 14.49 -0.61 25.94
C PHE A 141 15.63 -1.44 26.55
N TYR A 142 15.84 -2.66 26.07
CA TYR A 142 16.86 -3.56 26.62
C TYR A 142 18.26 -3.22 26.13
N TYR A 143 18.41 -3.05 24.80
CA TYR A 143 19.67 -2.74 24.17
C TYR A 143 19.41 -1.76 23.01
N PRO A 144 19.44 -0.44 23.27
CA PRO A 144 19.32 0.55 22.22
C PRO A 144 20.29 0.25 21.06
N SER A 145 19.75 0.19 19.85
CA SER A 145 20.54 -0.10 18.65
C SER A 145 21.51 1.03 18.36
N ASP A 146 22.75 0.68 18.01
CA ASP A 146 23.76 1.62 17.55
C ASP A 146 23.39 2.24 16.18
N ILE A 147 22.39 1.66 15.49
CA ILE A 147 21.85 2.12 14.20
C ILE A 147 20.84 3.26 14.38
N TRP A 148 20.38 3.50 15.61
CA TRP A 148 19.51 4.63 15.90
C TRP A 148 20.31 5.94 15.78
N TYR A 149 20.17 6.62 14.63
CA TYR A 149 20.81 7.90 14.32
C TYR A 149 20.81 8.81 15.56
N ASP A 150 22.00 9.18 16.04
CA ASP A 150 22.20 9.98 17.26
C ASP A 150 21.39 11.30 17.30
N ILE A 151 20.88 11.74 16.16
CA ILE A 151 20.11 12.98 15.95
C ILE A 151 18.60 12.80 16.24
N HIS A 152 18.07 11.57 16.21
CA HIS A 152 16.63 11.26 16.35
C HIS A 152 16.29 10.52 17.65
N LYS A 153 17.09 10.69 18.71
CA LYS A 153 16.86 10.08 20.04
C LYS A 153 15.78 10.83 20.82
N ASP A 154 14.57 10.78 20.30
CA ASP A 154 13.37 11.35 20.92
C ASP A 154 12.16 10.43 20.75
N CYS A 155 11.01 10.82 21.31
CA CYS A 155 9.80 9.98 21.24
C CYS A 155 9.30 9.76 19.81
N GLY A 156 9.40 10.77 18.93
CA GLY A 156 9.00 10.65 17.53
C GLY A 156 10.00 9.80 16.73
N GLY A 157 11.29 9.96 16.99
CA GLY A 157 12.34 9.20 16.32
C GLY A 157 12.35 7.72 16.69
N LEU A 158 11.91 7.34 17.89
CA LEU A 158 11.64 5.93 18.22
C LEU A 158 10.52 5.36 17.34
N VAL A 159 9.42 6.10 17.19
CA VAL A 159 8.28 5.72 16.35
C VAL A 159 8.70 5.61 14.88
N GLU A 160 9.41 6.61 14.36
CA GLU A 160 9.95 6.64 13.00
C GLU A 160 10.87 5.43 12.74
N PHE A 161 11.81 5.17 13.67
CA PHE A 161 12.75 4.05 13.59
C PHE A 161 12.03 2.71 13.57
N ALA A 162 11.14 2.48 14.55
CA ALA A 162 10.41 1.23 14.66
C ALA A 162 9.53 0.98 13.43
N TYR A 163 8.88 2.02 12.90
CA TYR A 163 8.06 1.94 11.68
C TYR A 163 8.90 1.54 10.46
N ARG A 164 10.00 2.26 10.21
CA ARG A 164 10.88 2.00 9.07
C ARG A 164 11.49 0.59 9.15
N GLU A 165 11.97 0.19 10.31
CA GLU A 165 12.56 -1.14 10.50
C GLU A 165 11.51 -2.23 10.37
N ALA A 166 10.30 -2.03 10.90
CA ALA A 166 9.19 -2.97 10.74
C ALA A 166 8.77 -3.13 9.27
N LEU A 167 9.08 -2.18 8.38
CA LEU A 167 8.89 -2.29 6.93
C LEU A 167 10.01 -3.03 6.18
N LYS A 168 11.14 -3.34 6.82
CA LYS A 168 12.27 -4.06 6.19
C LYS A 168 12.11 -5.55 6.28
N ARG A 169 12.74 -6.30 5.36
CA ARG A 169 12.80 -7.76 5.43
C ARG A 169 13.55 -8.23 6.68
N HIS A 170 12.91 -9.07 7.48
CA HIS A 170 13.39 -9.57 8.77
C HIS A 170 14.16 -10.90 8.61
N ASP A 171 15.21 -10.90 7.80
CA ASP A 171 16.08 -12.07 7.62
C ASP A 171 17.18 -12.14 8.71
N LYS A 172 18.00 -13.20 8.68
CA LYS A 172 19.10 -13.40 9.64
C LYS A 172 20.12 -12.25 9.61
N ARG A 173 20.35 -11.62 8.45
CA ARG A 173 21.30 -10.49 8.30
C ARG A 173 20.72 -9.20 8.90
N TRP A 174 19.41 -9.01 8.79
CA TRP A 174 18.72 -7.93 9.51
C TRP A 174 18.78 -8.18 11.02
N ALA A 175 18.45 -9.38 11.48
CA ALA A 175 18.40 -9.73 12.90
C ALA A 175 19.75 -9.60 13.60
N SER A 176 20.86 -9.90 12.91
CA SER A 176 22.21 -9.78 13.49
C SER A 176 22.60 -8.35 13.89
N LYS A 177 21.81 -7.35 13.51
CA LYS A 177 21.97 -5.94 13.90
C LYS A 177 21.37 -5.64 15.28
N TYR A 178 20.55 -6.53 15.81
CA TYR A 178 19.88 -6.38 17.09
C TYR A 178 20.59 -7.25 18.13
N LYS A 179 20.95 -6.63 19.26
CA LYS A 179 21.51 -7.35 20.43
C LYS A 179 20.45 -8.15 21.18
N PHE A 180 19.19 -7.76 21.03
CA PHE A 180 18.04 -8.41 21.64
C PHE A 180 16.80 -8.24 20.75
N LEU A 181 16.01 -9.29 20.60
CA LEU A 181 14.66 -9.29 20.05
C LEU A 181 13.85 -10.25 20.92
N SER A 182 12.68 -9.82 21.40
CA SER A 182 11.84 -10.66 22.26
C SER A 182 11.21 -11.83 21.52
N ASP A 183 10.95 -11.68 20.21
CA ASP A 183 10.47 -12.74 19.33
C ASP A 183 11.01 -12.54 17.91
N PHE A 184 11.71 -13.54 17.37
CA PHE A 184 12.22 -13.57 15.99
C PHE A 184 11.50 -14.64 15.13
N SER A 185 10.47 -15.28 15.68
CA SER A 185 9.66 -16.29 14.99
C SER A 185 8.45 -15.71 14.25
N ILE A 186 8.21 -14.40 14.39
CA ILE A 186 7.11 -13.68 13.74
C ILE A 186 7.19 -13.88 12.21
N PRO A 187 6.11 -14.32 11.55
CA PRO A 187 6.08 -14.44 10.10
C PRO A 187 6.35 -13.10 9.41
N ASP A 188 7.05 -13.14 8.29
CA ASP A 188 7.40 -11.95 7.53
C ASP A 188 6.79 -11.99 6.12
N GLU A 189 5.45 -12.08 6.05
CA GLU A 189 4.71 -12.18 4.80
C GLU A 189 4.14 -10.82 4.40
N ARG A 190 4.78 -10.18 3.41
CA ARG A 190 4.39 -8.87 2.90
C ARG A 190 4.60 -8.77 1.39
N ASN A 191 3.80 -7.90 0.79
CA ASN A 191 3.81 -7.64 -0.65
C ASN A 191 5.07 -6.90 -1.13
N TYR A 192 5.74 -6.18 -0.22
CA TYR A 192 6.95 -5.41 -0.50
C TYR A 192 7.76 -5.21 0.79
N TYR A 193 8.98 -4.68 0.64
CA TYR A 193 9.86 -4.34 1.76
C TYR A 193 10.55 -3.01 1.50
N TYR A 194 10.71 -2.18 2.54
CA TYR A 194 11.55 -0.99 2.50
C TYR A 194 13.01 -1.36 2.15
N PRO A 195 13.69 -0.59 1.27
CA PRO A 195 13.33 0.72 0.71
C PRO A 195 12.46 0.69 -0.55
N SER A 196 12.06 -0.49 -1.04
CA SER A 196 11.31 -0.65 -2.28
C SER A 196 9.79 -0.65 -2.05
N VAL A 197 9.28 0.40 -1.39
CA VAL A 197 7.83 0.57 -1.21
C VAL A 197 7.21 1.00 -2.55
N PRO A 198 6.11 0.37 -3.01
CA PRO A 198 5.48 0.70 -4.29
C PRO A 198 5.20 2.20 -4.42
N ILE A 199 5.58 2.78 -5.56
CA ILE A 199 5.41 4.19 -5.91
C ILE A 199 6.22 5.20 -5.05
N ILE A 200 6.20 5.10 -3.72
CA ILE A 200 6.79 6.08 -2.80
C ILE A 200 8.24 5.77 -2.39
N GLY A 201 8.72 4.55 -2.63
CA GLY A 201 10.11 4.14 -2.38
C GLY A 201 10.54 4.40 -0.94
N GLU A 202 11.60 5.20 -0.77
CA GLU A 202 12.13 5.56 0.56
C GLU A 202 11.29 6.60 1.31
N LYS A 203 10.42 7.34 0.60
CA LYS A 203 9.62 8.44 1.16
C LYS A 203 8.35 7.91 1.82
N ILE A 204 8.52 7.13 2.89
CA ILE A 204 7.44 6.39 3.55
C ILE A 204 6.58 7.21 4.52
N PHE A 205 6.90 8.49 4.74
CA PHE A 205 6.13 9.37 5.61
C PHE A 205 5.43 10.44 4.80
N ARG A 206 4.10 10.47 4.86
CA ARG A 206 3.32 11.60 4.36
C ARG A 206 3.51 12.80 5.27
N ILE A 207 3.71 13.99 4.70
CA ILE A 207 4.02 15.23 5.44
C ILE A 207 3.04 16.37 5.16
N LYS A 208 2.00 16.11 4.36
CA LYS A 208 1.02 17.09 3.92
C LYS A 208 -0.34 16.41 3.72
N GLU A 209 -1.42 17.13 4.00
CA GLU A 209 -2.79 16.66 3.78
C GLU A 209 -3.14 16.55 2.28
N GLY A 210 -4.18 15.76 1.96
CA GLY A 210 -4.78 15.65 0.63
C GLY A 210 -4.87 14.22 0.13
N GLU A 211 -5.46 14.04 -1.05
CA GLU A 211 -5.46 12.77 -1.78
C GLU A 211 -4.04 12.45 -2.29
N PHE A 212 -3.76 11.19 -2.57
CA PHE A 212 -2.52 10.77 -3.22
C PHE A 212 -2.43 11.29 -4.66
N LYS A 213 -1.27 11.85 -5.04
CA LYS A 213 -0.96 12.23 -6.42
C LYS A 213 0.48 11.87 -6.77
N LYS A 214 0.66 11.04 -7.78
CA LYS A 214 1.98 10.52 -8.18
C LYS A 214 2.99 11.64 -8.51
N GLU A 215 2.54 12.70 -9.15
CA GLU A 215 3.34 13.88 -9.53
C GLU A 215 3.73 14.78 -8.34
N SER A 216 3.25 14.49 -7.13
CA SER A 216 3.47 15.28 -5.93
C SER A 216 4.28 14.56 -4.84
N ILE A 217 4.67 13.30 -5.06
CA ILE A 217 5.38 12.47 -4.07
C ILE A 217 6.56 13.22 -3.44
N ASP A 218 7.33 13.96 -4.25
CA ASP A 218 8.50 14.69 -3.77
C ASP A 218 8.18 15.84 -2.81
N ARG A 219 6.95 16.36 -2.86
CA ARG A 219 6.47 17.46 -2.00
C ARG A 219 5.64 16.95 -0.83
N ASP A 220 4.92 15.85 -1.03
CA ASP A 220 3.88 15.38 -0.11
C ASP A 220 4.40 14.26 0.80
N PHE A 221 5.52 13.62 0.44
CA PHE A 221 6.18 12.57 1.22
C PHE A 221 7.65 12.88 1.52
N SER A 222 8.15 12.32 2.62
CA SER A 222 9.51 12.46 3.12
C SER A 222 10.07 11.12 3.58
N VAL A 223 11.41 11.03 3.59
CA VAL A 223 12.13 9.87 4.14
C VAL A 223 12.05 9.85 5.67
N THR A 224 11.98 11.01 6.32
CA THR A 224 11.90 11.17 7.78
C THR A 224 10.76 12.12 8.16
N ALA A 225 10.25 12.02 9.39
CA ALA A 225 9.17 12.88 9.88
C ALA A 225 9.17 13.00 11.40
N SER A 226 8.83 14.18 11.92
CA SER A 226 8.67 14.37 13.36
C SER A 226 7.42 13.67 13.89
N GLY A 227 7.35 13.39 15.20
CA GLY A 227 6.20 12.72 15.81
C GLY A 227 4.86 13.43 15.56
N SER A 228 4.84 14.76 15.53
CA SER A 228 3.62 15.53 15.21
C SER A 228 3.20 15.36 13.75
N VAL A 229 4.16 15.34 12.82
CA VAL A 229 3.90 15.14 11.39
C VAL A 229 3.41 13.71 11.15
N ILE A 230 4.04 12.72 11.76
CA ILE A 230 3.60 11.32 11.73
C ILE A 230 2.16 11.20 12.21
N ARG A 231 1.84 11.72 13.41
CA ARG A 231 0.49 11.66 13.98
C ARG A 231 -0.56 12.28 13.05
N ASN A 232 -0.25 13.44 12.47
CA ASN A 232 -1.22 14.21 11.70
C ASN A 232 -1.46 13.64 10.30
N TYR A 233 -0.47 13.00 9.68
CA TYR A 233 -0.53 12.66 8.25
C TYR A 233 -0.31 11.18 7.95
N CYS A 234 0.33 10.41 8.83
CA CYS A 234 0.61 8.98 8.65
C CYS A 234 -0.28 8.07 9.52
N MET A 235 -1.08 8.66 10.39
CA MET A 235 -1.87 7.93 11.36
C MET A 235 -3.30 8.43 11.39
N GLU A 236 -4.19 7.58 11.88
CA GLU A 236 -5.58 7.92 12.10
C GLU A 236 -5.96 7.79 13.57
N PHE A 237 -6.80 8.73 14.03
CA PHE A 237 -7.39 8.69 15.36
C PHE A 237 -8.32 7.48 15.50
N VAL A 238 -8.11 6.71 16.56
CA VAL A 238 -8.94 5.55 16.91
C VAL A 238 -9.96 5.94 17.96
N SER A 239 -9.50 6.37 19.14
CA SER A 239 -10.35 6.68 20.30
C SER A 239 -9.55 7.38 21.40
N LYS A 240 -10.24 7.91 22.42
CA LYS A 240 -9.64 8.23 23.72
C LYS A 240 -9.92 7.17 24.80
N ASP A 241 -10.75 6.17 24.51
CA ASP A 241 -11.01 5.07 25.42
C ASP A 241 -9.98 3.96 25.18
N ILE A 242 -9.16 3.70 26.19
CA ILE A 242 -8.11 2.67 26.20
C ILE A 242 -8.61 1.27 25.89
N LYS A 243 -9.90 0.98 26.03
CA LYS A 243 -10.51 -0.29 25.60
C LYS A 243 -10.34 -0.57 24.11
N ASN A 244 -10.09 0.47 23.31
CA ASN A 244 -9.87 0.36 21.87
C ASN A 244 -8.39 0.21 21.50
N LEU A 245 -7.48 0.10 22.48
CA LEU A 245 -6.06 -0.11 22.19
C LEU A 245 -5.82 -1.47 21.54
N GLN A 246 -5.13 -1.45 20.41
CA GLN A 246 -4.55 -2.64 19.81
C GLN A 246 -3.04 -2.59 19.86
N LYS A 247 -2.41 -3.77 19.84
CA LYS A 247 -0.95 -3.90 19.76
C LYS A 247 -0.41 -3.10 18.57
N GLY A 248 0.59 -2.26 18.83
CA GLY A 248 1.20 -1.39 17.83
C GLY A 248 0.53 -0.02 17.66
N ASP A 249 -0.61 0.23 18.33
CA ASP A 249 -1.18 1.57 18.39
C ASP A 249 -0.30 2.51 19.23
N ILE A 250 -0.47 3.81 19.01
CA ILE A 250 0.35 4.84 19.65
C ILE A 250 -0.56 5.81 20.41
N LEU A 251 -0.22 6.03 21.67
CA LEU A 251 -0.84 7.05 22.49
C LEU A 251 -0.07 8.36 22.30
N PHE A 252 -0.80 9.43 21.96
CA PHE A 252 -0.22 10.75 21.82
C PHE A 252 -0.67 11.69 22.93
N PHE A 253 0.28 12.49 23.42
CA PHE A 253 0.03 13.55 24.40
C PHE A 253 0.55 14.89 23.91
N PHE A 254 -0.19 15.95 24.19
CA PHE A 254 0.28 17.32 24.06
C PHE A 254 1.14 17.70 25.27
N LYS A 255 2.31 18.29 25.03
CA LYS A 255 3.26 18.73 26.06
C LYS A 255 3.72 20.15 25.75
N SER A 256 3.01 21.11 26.33
CA SER A 256 3.20 22.56 26.10
C SER A 256 4.56 23.07 26.60
N ASP A 257 5.15 22.39 27.58
CA ASP A 257 6.48 22.66 28.13
C ASP A 257 7.62 22.28 27.18
N ASN A 258 7.35 21.48 26.15
CA ASN A 258 8.31 21.13 25.10
C ASN A 258 7.90 21.72 23.74
N LEU A 259 8.14 23.02 23.57
CA LEU A 259 7.80 23.74 22.34
C LEU A 259 8.46 23.16 21.07
N LYS A 260 9.59 22.46 21.20
CA LYS A 260 10.25 21.80 20.06
C LYS A 260 9.56 20.49 19.67
N MET A 261 8.90 19.84 20.62
CA MET A 261 8.26 18.53 20.45
C MET A 261 6.97 18.46 21.25
N PRO A 262 5.93 19.19 20.82
CA PRO A 262 4.70 19.29 21.61
C PRO A 262 3.89 17.99 21.60
N SER A 263 4.27 16.98 20.81
CA SER A 263 3.57 15.70 20.70
C SER A 263 4.45 14.57 21.25
N HIS A 264 4.17 14.13 22.48
CA HIS A 264 4.82 12.96 23.06
C HIS A 264 4.10 11.68 22.61
N ALA A 265 4.87 10.65 22.25
CA ALA A 265 4.35 9.41 21.69
C ALA A 265 4.74 8.21 22.55
N MET A 266 3.79 7.30 22.80
CA MET A 266 4.03 6.03 23.49
C MET A 266 3.45 4.85 22.71
N ILE A 267 4.27 3.87 22.37
CA ILE A 267 3.89 2.69 21.61
C ILE A 267 3.31 1.65 22.56
N TYR A 268 2.09 1.18 22.30
CA TYR A 268 1.47 0.10 23.07
C TYR A 268 1.91 -1.27 22.54
N ILE A 269 2.59 -2.04 23.40
CA ILE A 269 3.10 -3.38 23.08
C ILE A 269 2.34 -4.49 23.83
N GLY A 270 1.14 -4.19 24.32
CA GLY A 270 0.31 -5.13 25.07
C GLY A 270 -0.61 -5.99 24.20
N PRO A 271 -1.42 -6.84 24.84
CA PRO A 271 -2.42 -7.68 24.18
C PRO A 271 -3.61 -6.85 23.68
N GLU A 272 -4.44 -7.46 22.82
CA GLU A 272 -5.62 -6.85 22.22
C GLU A 272 -6.69 -6.43 23.25
N ASN A 273 -6.72 -7.08 24.43
CA ASN A 273 -7.64 -6.71 25.51
C ASN A 273 -6.88 -6.15 26.73
N PRO A 274 -6.64 -4.83 26.79
CA PRO A 274 -5.90 -4.19 27.88
C PRO A 274 -6.59 -4.25 29.25
N GLU A 275 -7.89 -4.58 29.31
CA GLU A 275 -8.60 -4.71 30.58
C GLU A 275 -8.40 -6.07 31.24
N LYS A 276 -8.19 -7.11 30.44
CA LYS A 276 -8.03 -8.49 30.91
C LYS A 276 -6.59 -8.88 31.16
N GLU A 277 -5.67 -8.29 30.40
CA GLU A 277 -4.27 -8.69 30.39
C GLU A 277 -3.35 -7.47 30.50
N GLU A 278 -2.17 -7.66 31.12
CA GLU A 278 -1.24 -6.56 31.35
C GLU A 278 -0.57 -6.11 30.04
N GLY A 279 -0.80 -4.86 29.65
CA GLY A 279 -0.10 -4.19 28.56
C GLY A 279 1.00 -3.24 29.03
N PHE A 280 1.98 -3.00 28.16
CA PHE A 280 3.07 -2.06 28.38
C PHE A 280 3.10 -0.98 27.31
N LEU A 281 3.64 0.18 27.69
CA LEU A 281 3.95 1.30 26.82
C LEU A 281 5.46 1.44 26.75
N ILE A 282 5.98 1.55 25.52
CA ILE A 282 7.37 1.86 25.23
C ILE A 282 7.47 3.28 24.68
N TYR A 283 8.35 4.09 25.25
CA TYR A 283 8.56 5.46 24.77
C TYR A 283 9.95 5.97 25.12
N HIS A 284 10.43 6.96 24.38
CA HIS A 284 11.63 7.70 24.73
C HIS A 284 11.25 8.96 25.52
N THR A 285 11.98 9.29 26.58
CA THR A 285 11.68 10.47 27.43
C THR A 285 11.95 11.82 26.75
N GLY A 286 12.59 11.80 25.58
CA GLY A 286 13.10 12.99 24.90
C GLY A 286 14.38 13.54 25.56
N PRO A 287 15.17 14.33 24.83
CA PRO A 287 16.33 15.00 25.39
C PRO A 287 15.92 16.15 26.30
N SER A 288 16.72 16.40 27.34
CA SER A 288 16.66 17.58 28.20
C SER A 288 18.04 18.24 28.26
N GLN A 289 18.17 19.36 28.97
CA GLN A 289 19.48 20.01 29.17
C GLN A 289 20.51 19.08 29.85
N LYS A 290 20.07 18.10 30.64
CA LYS A 290 20.94 17.24 31.47
C LYS A 290 21.17 15.84 30.90
N THR A 291 20.32 15.38 29.99
CA THR A 291 20.37 14.01 29.46
C THR A 291 19.85 13.98 28.03
N LYS A 292 20.42 13.07 27.21
CA LYS A 292 19.89 12.77 25.88
C LYS A 292 18.51 12.10 25.92
N GLY A 293 18.04 11.70 27.10
CA GLY A 293 16.84 10.90 27.29
C GLY A 293 17.15 9.41 27.30
N PHE A 294 16.15 8.60 27.62
CA PHE A 294 16.24 7.15 27.62
C PHE A 294 14.89 6.52 27.29
N ILE A 295 14.91 5.23 26.94
CA ILE A 295 13.69 4.46 26.70
C ILE A 295 13.11 4.01 28.04
N LYS A 296 11.80 4.15 28.19
CA LYS A 296 11.02 3.62 29.31
C LYS A 296 10.06 2.54 28.82
N LYS A 297 9.89 1.52 29.66
CA LYS A 297 8.83 0.51 29.58
C LYS A 297 7.95 0.65 30.81
N VAL A 298 6.69 1.03 30.62
CA VAL A 298 5.74 1.34 31.72
C VAL A 298 4.48 0.53 31.55
N LYS A 299 3.91 0.03 32.64
CA LYS A 299 2.64 -0.70 32.62
C LYS A 299 1.50 0.27 32.35
N LEU A 300 0.55 -0.10 31.48
CA LEU A 300 -0.63 0.74 31.19
C LEU A 300 -1.40 1.09 32.48
N ARG A 301 -1.57 0.12 33.38
CA ARG A 301 -2.24 0.32 34.68
C ARG A 301 -1.56 1.35 35.59
N ASP A 302 -0.25 1.48 35.51
CA ASP A 302 0.50 2.44 36.31
C ASP A 302 0.41 3.83 35.67
N LEU A 303 0.42 3.90 34.34
CA LEU A 303 0.23 5.16 33.60
C LEU A 303 -1.16 5.75 33.83
N LEU A 304 -2.21 4.93 33.92
CA LEU A 304 -3.57 5.37 34.29
C LEU A 304 -3.63 6.03 35.69
N LYS A 305 -2.71 5.66 36.59
CA LYS A 305 -2.61 6.16 37.96
C LYS A 305 -1.44 7.14 38.13
N HIS A 306 -0.89 7.66 37.03
CA HIS A 306 0.28 8.52 37.08
C HIS A 306 0.04 9.72 38.01
N PRO A 307 0.98 10.09 38.90
CA PRO A 307 0.77 11.16 39.88
C PRO A 307 0.45 12.50 39.22
N ASP A 308 1.11 12.82 38.12
CA ASP A 308 0.77 13.94 37.26
C ASP A 308 -0.38 13.55 36.30
N PRO A 309 -1.58 14.15 36.42
CA PRO A 309 -2.75 13.83 35.61
C PRO A 309 -2.56 14.07 34.11
N SER A 310 -1.65 14.96 33.71
CA SER A 310 -1.38 15.27 32.29
C SER A 310 -0.87 14.06 31.50
N TRP A 311 -0.41 13.01 32.19
CA TRP A 311 0.10 11.77 31.59
C TRP A 311 -0.90 10.62 31.61
N ARG A 312 -2.09 10.80 32.20
CA ARG A 312 -3.10 9.74 32.27
C ARG A 312 -3.83 9.63 30.94
N PRO A 313 -3.88 8.45 30.28
CA PRO A 313 -4.59 8.27 29.02
C PRO A 313 -6.08 8.05 29.29
N VAL A 314 -6.76 9.10 29.76
CA VAL A 314 -8.20 9.09 30.04
C VAL A 314 -8.90 10.15 29.18
N PRO A 315 -10.17 9.94 28.76
CA PRO A 315 -10.88 10.86 27.86
C PRO A 315 -10.92 12.31 28.33
N GLU A 316 -11.00 12.52 29.66
CA GLU A 316 -11.09 13.84 30.30
C GLU A 316 -9.77 14.60 30.28
N ASN A 317 -8.63 13.92 30.08
CA ASN A 317 -7.34 14.56 30.00
C ASN A 317 -7.19 15.30 28.67
N THR A 318 -7.13 16.63 28.71
CA THR A 318 -6.95 17.48 27.52
C THR A 318 -5.58 17.32 26.88
N ASP A 319 -4.57 16.96 27.67
CA ASP A 319 -3.24 16.66 27.15
C ASP A 319 -3.20 15.30 26.46
N PHE A 320 -4.14 14.39 26.75
CA PHE A 320 -4.24 13.14 26.00
C PHE A 320 -4.96 13.37 24.68
N LEU A 321 -4.20 13.33 23.58
CA LEU A 321 -4.71 13.55 22.24
C LEU A 321 -5.48 12.34 21.72
N GLY A 322 -5.12 11.15 22.19
CA GLY A 322 -5.83 9.91 21.92
C GLY A 322 -4.91 8.78 21.47
N ILE A 323 -5.56 7.72 21.01
CA ILE A 323 -4.99 6.50 20.45
C ILE A 323 -4.99 6.65 18.93
N TYR A 324 -3.88 6.30 18.31
CA TYR A 324 -3.69 6.42 16.87
C TYR A 324 -3.17 5.11 16.28
N CYS A 325 -3.70 4.75 15.12
CA CYS A 325 -3.27 3.60 14.32
C CYS A 325 -2.58 4.10 13.05
N TRP A 326 -1.62 3.33 12.53
CA TRP A 326 -1.02 3.62 11.22
C TRP A 326 -2.06 3.52 10.09
N LYS A 327 -2.00 4.46 9.15
CA LYS A 327 -2.86 4.49 7.95
C LYS A 327 -2.63 3.29 7.03
N ILE A 328 -1.36 2.88 6.87
CA ILE A 328 -0.99 1.68 6.10
C ILE A 328 -1.56 0.35 6.64
N LEU A 329 -2.30 0.35 7.75
CA LEU A 329 -2.95 -0.85 8.31
C LEU A 329 -4.45 -0.92 7.97
N ARG A 330 -4.91 -0.10 7.02
CA ARG A 330 -6.28 -0.09 6.54
C ARG A 330 -6.46 -0.86 5.25
#